data_AF-K0S2E4-F1
#
_entry.id   AF-K0S2E4-F1
#
_cell.length_a   1.000
_cell.length_b   1.000
_cell.length_c   1.000
_cell.angle_alpha   90.00
_cell.angle_beta   90.00
_cell.angle_gamma   90.00
#
_symmetry.space_group_name_H-M   'P 1'
#
loop_
_entity.id
_entity.type
_entity.pdbx_description
1 polymer ?
#
loop_
_entity_poly.entity_id
_entity_poly.type
_entity_poly.pdbx_seq_one_letter_code
_entity_poly.pdbx_strand_id
1 'polypeptide(L)'
;MPNSTGRMDEFGWSRTLYRYRTDAAQEAIRDYAAIAKEAGMSLTELSLRWCRQRSLITTTLVGHSNMGQLKESLDYFTKSKPLSEDVMWAIDRVHMRNRLPIFSSSRVGKDWDGEGEIGETIP
;
A
#
# COMPACT_ATOMS: atom_id res chain seq x y z
N MET A 1 -5.73 -16.46 8.04
CA MET A 1 -7.04 -15.86 8.37
C MET A 1 -7.85 -15.76 7.09
N PRO A 2 -9.19 -15.90 7.10
CA PRO A 2 -10.00 -15.60 5.92
C PRO A 2 -9.74 -14.15 5.53
N ASN A 3 -9.71 -13.83 4.23
CA ASN A 3 -9.54 -12.46 3.76
C ASN A 3 -10.56 -11.55 4.45
N SER A 4 -10.08 -10.60 5.27
CA SER A 4 -10.96 -9.62 5.91
C SER A 4 -11.49 -8.69 4.83
N THR A 5 -12.80 -8.75 4.55
CA THR A 5 -13.46 -7.81 3.65
C THR A 5 -13.35 -6.39 4.20
N GLY A 6 -12.92 -5.46 3.35
CA GLY A 6 -12.73 -4.05 3.70
C GLY A 6 -13.47 -3.12 2.74
N ARG A 7 -13.31 -1.81 2.94
CA ARG A 7 -13.92 -0.79 2.05
C ARG A 7 -13.50 -0.95 0.58
N MET A 8 -12.34 -1.53 0.30
CA MET A 8 -11.90 -1.83 -1.07
C MET A 8 -12.82 -2.82 -1.81
N ASP A 9 -13.55 -3.66 -1.06
CA ASP A 9 -14.43 -4.70 -1.58
C ASP A 9 -15.90 -4.23 -1.66
N GLU A 10 -16.21 -3.06 -1.09
CA GLU A 10 -17.56 -2.47 -1.11
C GLU A 10 -17.78 -1.64 -2.39
N PHE A 11 -18.92 -1.86 -3.06
CA PHE A 11 -19.22 -1.28 -4.38
C PHE A 11 -19.02 0.25 -4.45
N GLY A 12 -19.41 1.01 -3.42
CA GLY A 12 -19.23 2.46 -3.39
C GLY A 12 -17.77 2.90 -3.25
N TRP A 13 -17.10 2.42 -2.21
CA TRP A 13 -15.69 2.76 -1.90
C TRP A 13 -14.70 2.22 -2.94
N SER A 14 -15.04 1.11 -3.61
CA SER A 14 -14.24 0.58 -4.71
C SER A 14 -14.05 1.59 -5.86
N ARG A 15 -15.03 2.49 -6.05
CA ARG A 15 -14.96 3.56 -7.07
C ARG A 15 -14.13 4.75 -6.64
N THR A 16 -13.93 4.99 -5.34
CA THR A 16 -13.13 6.12 -4.83
C THR A 16 -11.68 5.75 -4.51
N LEU A 17 -11.40 4.46 -4.36
CA LEU A 17 -10.08 3.92 -4.06
C LEU A 17 -9.35 3.36 -5.31
N TYR A 18 -9.80 3.74 -6.51
CA TYR A 18 -9.24 3.30 -7.80
C TYR A 18 -7.73 3.59 -7.94
N ARG A 19 -7.24 4.68 -7.33
CA ARG A 19 -5.82 5.07 -7.31
C ARG A 19 -4.85 4.00 -6.79
N TYR A 20 -5.33 2.98 -6.08
CA TYR A 20 -4.51 1.86 -5.61
C TYR A 20 -4.57 0.64 -6.54
N ARG A 21 -5.19 0.77 -7.72
CA ARG A 21 -5.42 -0.31 -8.70
C ARG A 21 -4.66 -0.11 -10.01
N THR A 22 -3.78 0.87 -10.13
CA THR A 22 -2.85 0.95 -11.26
C THR A 22 -1.96 -0.29 -11.31
N ASP A 23 -1.47 -0.64 -12.51
CA ASP A 23 -0.58 -1.79 -12.66
C ASP A 23 0.68 -1.67 -11.79
N ALA A 24 1.28 -0.48 -11.72
CA ALA A 24 2.46 -0.25 -10.88
C ALA A 24 2.14 -0.29 -9.38
N ALA A 25 0.96 0.18 -8.95
CA ALA A 25 0.54 0.05 -7.55
C ALA A 25 0.36 -1.43 -7.20
N GLN A 26 -0.26 -2.22 -8.09
CA GLN A 26 -0.42 -3.66 -7.91
C GLN A 26 0.92 -4.39 -7.86
N GLU A 27 1.90 -4.00 -8.69
CA GLU A 27 3.27 -4.52 -8.63
C GLU A 27 3.95 -4.19 -7.30
N ALA A 28 3.95 -2.92 -6.90
CA ALA A 28 4.53 -2.50 -5.63
C ALA A 28 3.88 -3.21 -4.43
N ILE A 29 2.55 -3.36 -4.43
CA ILE A 29 1.80 -4.08 -3.39
C ILE A 29 2.25 -5.54 -3.28
N ARG A 30 2.42 -6.24 -4.42
CA ARG A 30 2.91 -7.62 -4.43
C ARG A 30 4.31 -7.73 -3.85
N ASP A 31 5.20 -6.81 -4.21
CA ASP A 31 6.56 -6.78 -3.70
C ASP A 31 6.61 -6.52 -2.18
N TYR A 32 5.84 -5.54 -1.68
CA TYR A 32 5.74 -5.29 -0.24
C TYR A 32 5.11 -6.48 0.50
N ALA A 33 4.13 -7.16 -0.11
CA ALA A 33 3.54 -8.37 0.47
C ALA A 33 4.55 -9.51 0.59
N ALA A 34 5.45 -9.67 -0.40
CA ALA A 34 6.53 -10.64 -0.35
C ALA A 34 7.50 -10.33 0.80
N ILE A 35 7.92 -9.07 0.95
CA ILE A 35 8.77 -8.62 2.07
C ILE A 35 8.11 -8.91 3.42
N ALA A 36 6.81 -8.57 3.57
CA ALA A 36 6.07 -8.83 4.80
C ALA A 36 6.04 -10.33 5.14
N LYS A 37 5.77 -11.17 4.13
CA LYS A 37 5.71 -12.63 4.26
C LYS A 37 7.06 -13.21 4.69
N GLU A 38 8.16 -12.79 4.05
CA GLU A 38 9.51 -13.21 4.41
C GLU A 38 9.89 -12.79 5.83
N ALA A 39 9.43 -11.62 6.28
CA ALA A 39 9.63 -11.11 7.62
C ALA A 39 8.64 -11.70 8.67
N GLY A 40 7.78 -12.63 8.28
CA GLY A 40 6.84 -13.31 9.17
C GLY A 40 5.69 -12.45 9.70
N MET A 41 5.30 -11.40 8.96
CA MET A 41 4.22 -10.48 9.35
C MET A 41 3.21 -10.26 8.21
N SER A 42 2.07 -9.64 8.53
CA SER A 42 1.10 -9.25 7.52
C SER A 42 1.55 -7.98 6.78
N LEU A 43 1.06 -7.78 5.56
CA LEU A 43 1.29 -6.52 4.83
C LEU A 43 0.76 -5.31 5.62
N THR A 44 -0.36 -5.49 6.33
CA THR A 44 -0.93 -4.48 7.23
C THR A 44 0.04 -4.14 8.35
N GLU A 45 0.59 -5.14 9.04
CA GLU A 45 1.59 -4.92 10.11
C GLU A 45 2.82 -4.18 9.57
N LEU A 46 3.38 -4.63 8.43
CA LEU A 46 4.53 -3.98 7.80
C LEU A 46 4.26 -2.50 7.55
N SER A 47 3.11 -2.19 6.96
CA SER A 47 2.71 -0.83 6.60
C SER A 47 2.56 0.08 7.82
N LEU A 48 1.88 -0.41 8.87
CA LEU A 48 1.65 0.39 10.09
C LEU A 48 2.95 0.62 10.88
N ARG A 49 3.79 -0.41 11.00
CA ARG A 49 5.08 -0.29 11.69
C ARG A 49 6.04 0.64 10.94
N TRP A 50 6.02 0.60 9.61
CA TRP A 50 6.80 1.55 8.79
C TRP A 50 6.38 2.99 9.07
N CYS A 51 5.07 3.30 9.06
CA CYS A 51 4.56 4.63 9.37
C CYS A 51 4.98 5.10 10.77
N ARG A 52 4.83 4.23 11.78
CA ARG A 52 5.20 4.54 13.16
C ARG A 52 6.68 4.88 13.34
N GLN A 53 7.57 4.27 12.57
CA GLN A 53 9.02 4.42 12.73
C GLN A 53 9.57 5.72 12.11
N ARG A 54 8.77 6.49 11.37
CA ARG A 54 9.22 7.73 10.72
C ARG A 54 9.12 8.92 11.67
N SER A 55 10.23 9.63 11.85
CA SER A 55 10.32 10.82 12.71
C SER A 55 9.41 11.98 12.30
N LEU A 56 9.02 12.05 11.02
CA LEU A 56 8.14 13.09 10.48
C LEU A 56 6.65 12.75 10.58
N ILE A 57 6.29 11.56 11.09
CA ILE A 57 4.90 11.12 11.24
C ILE A 57 4.51 11.25 12.72
N THR A 58 3.78 12.32 13.06
CA THR A 58 3.27 12.54 14.43
C THR A 58 2.09 11.62 14.77
N THR A 59 1.21 11.38 13.79
CA THR A 59 0.00 10.56 13.97
C THR A 59 -0.33 9.82 12.69
N THR A 60 -0.90 8.62 12.81
CA THR A 60 -1.42 7.85 11.68
C THR A 60 -2.91 7.66 11.85
N LEU A 61 -3.70 8.19 10.91
CA LEU A 61 -5.14 8.02 10.88
C LEU A 61 -5.47 6.65 10.26
N VAL A 62 -6.11 5.79 11.03
CA VAL A 62 -6.50 4.44 10.62
C VAL A 62 -8.01 4.35 10.38
N GLY A 63 -8.42 3.56 9.40
CA GLY A 63 -9.82 3.33 9.07
C GLY A 63 -10.13 1.84 9.00
N HIS A 64 -11.24 1.43 9.62
CA HIS A 64 -11.64 0.02 9.76
C HIS A 64 -13.13 -0.15 9.46
N SER A 65 -13.51 -1.34 9.00
CA SER A 65 -14.91 -1.76 8.81
C SER A 65 -15.44 -2.60 9.98
N ASN A 66 -14.56 -3.07 10.88
CA ASN A 66 -14.95 -3.82 12.07
C ASN A 66 -13.93 -3.67 13.23
N MET A 67 -14.36 -4.04 14.44
CA MET A 67 -13.54 -3.94 15.66
C MET A 67 -12.34 -4.88 15.68
N GLY A 68 -12.36 -6.00 14.94
CA GLY A 68 -11.23 -6.92 14.84
C GLY A 68 -10.03 -6.24 14.18
N GLN A 69 -10.24 -5.60 13.03
CA GLN A 69 -9.20 -4.87 12.31
C GLN A 69 -8.60 -3.71 13.15
N LEU A 70 -9.45 -3.03 13.92
CA LEU A 70 -8.98 -1.97 14.84
C LEU A 70 -8.06 -2.55 15.91
N LYS A 71 -8.45 -3.65 16.56
CA LYS A 71 -7.63 -4.32 17.58
C LYS A 71 -6.29 -4.80 17.01
N GLU A 72 -6.29 -5.41 15.82
CA GLU A 72 -5.06 -5.83 15.14
C GLU A 72 -4.14 -4.62 14.86
N SER A 73 -4.71 -3.53 14.34
CA SER A 73 -3.92 -2.33 14.05
C SER A 73 -3.29 -1.73 15.30
N LEU A 74 -4.02 -1.70 16.42
CA LEU A 74 -3.49 -1.24 17.71
C LEU A 74 -2.37 -2.15 18.24
N ASP A 75 -2.49 -3.48 18.11
CA ASP A 75 -1.40 -4.40 18.44
C ASP A 75 -0.14 -4.08 17.63
N TYR A 76 -0.28 -3.92 16.31
CA TYR A 76 0.85 -3.63 15.43
C TYR A 76 1.54 -2.30 15.75
N PHE A 77 0.75 -1.26 16.07
CA PHE A 77 1.28 0.05 16.47
C PHE A 77 1.98 0.02 17.84
N THR A 78 1.63 -0.89 18.73
CA THR A 78 2.21 -0.95 20.09
C THR A 78 3.46 -1.81 20.18
N LYS A 79 3.81 -2.57 19.12
CA LYS A 79 5.06 -3.37 19.09
C LYS A 79 6.29 -2.49 19.29
N SER A 80 7.05 -2.75 20.35
CA SER A 80 8.20 -1.92 20.72
C SER A 80 9.38 -2.03 19.76
N LYS A 81 9.57 -3.19 19.13
CA LYS A 81 10.70 -3.43 18.22
C LYS A 81 10.50 -2.71 16.88
N PRO A 82 11.49 -1.97 16.37
CA PRO A 82 11.44 -1.41 15.03
C PRO A 82 11.47 -2.53 13.97
N LEU A 83 11.13 -2.18 12.72
CA LEU A 83 11.47 -3.02 11.57
C LEU A 83 13.00 -3.11 11.46
N SER A 84 13.52 -4.28 11.09
CA SER A 84 14.96 -4.47 10.91
C SER A 84 15.48 -3.65 9.74
N GLU A 85 16.78 -3.36 9.75
CA GLU A 85 17.45 -2.63 8.67
C GLU A 85 17.28 -3.33 7.32
N ASP A 86 17.34 -4.67 7.30
CA ASP A 86 17.13 -5.46 6.07
C ASP A 86 15.72 -5.27 5.49
N VAL A 87 14.69 -5.26 6.33
CA VAL A 87 13.30 -5.02 5.91
C VAL A 87 13.15 -3.59 5.40
N MET A 88 13.73 -2.62 6.10
CA MET A 88 13.71 -1.22 5.68
C MET A 88 14.41 -1.03 4.33
N TRP A 89 15.56 -1.67 4.13
CA TRP A 89 16.30 -1.63 2.87
C TRP A 89 15.51 -2.29 1.73
N ALA A 90 14.84 -3.42 1.99
CA ALA A 90 13.98 -4.05 0.99
C ALA A 90 12.81 -3.14 0.58
N ILE A 91 12.18 -2.45 1.54
CA ILE A 91 11.13 -1.46 1.26
C ILE A 91 11.68 -0.33 0.39
N ASP A 92 12.85 0.21 0.72
CA ASP A 92 13.46 1.31 -0.03
C ASP A 92 13.78 0.88 -1.48
N ARG A 93 14.22 -0.36 -1.72
CA ARG A 93 14.40 -0.89 -3.08
C ARG A 93 13.09 -0.95 -3.86
N VAL A 94 12.00 -1.41 -3.25
CA VAL A 94 10.68 -1.43 -3.91
C VAL A 94 10.22 0.00 -4.24
N HIS A 95 10.34 0.91 -3.28
CA HIS A 95 10.00 2.33 -3.46
C HIS A 95 10.78 2.98 -4.59
N MET A 96 12.08 2.70 -4.68
CA MET A 96 12.95 3.26 -5.73
C MET A 96 12.60 2.76 -7.13
N ARG A 97 12.11 1.53 -7.28
CA ARG A 97 11.62 0.99 -8.57
C ARG A 97 10.24 1.54 -8.93
N ASN A 98 9.40 1.78 -7.93
CA ASN A 98 7.99 2.15 -8.09
C ASN A 98 7.72 3.54 -7.51
N ARG A 99 8.34 4.58 -8.07
CA ARG A 99 8.08 5.96 -7.63
C ARG A 99 6.72 6.45 -8.14
N LEU A 100 5.89 6.96 -7.24
CA LEU A 100 4.54 7.47 -7.52
C LEU A 100 3.61 6.46 -8.24
N PRO A 101 3.49 5.22 -7.72
CA PRO A 101 2.84 4.14 -8.46
C PRO A 101 1.33 4.37 -8.62
N ILE A 102 0.72 5.18 -7.75
CA ILE A 102 -0.71 5.51 -7.80
C ILE A 102 -1.09 6.46 -8.95
N PHE A 103 -0.11 7.11 -9.60
CA PHE A 103 -0.34 8.02 -10.72
C PHE A 103 0.27 7.52 -12.03
N SER A 104 0.99 6.40 -12.00
CA SER A 104 1.59 5.81 -13.20
C SER A 104 0.58 4.99 -13.96
N SER A 105 0.67 5.02 -15.30
CA SER A 105 -0.15 4.23 -16.20
C SER A 105 0.74 3.40 -17.11
N SER A 106 0.41 2.14 -17.31
CA SER A 106 1.03 1.27 -18.33
C SER A 106 0.58 1.64 -19.75
N ARG A 107 -0.44 2.50 -19.87
CA ARG A 107 -1.03 2.97 -21.13
C ARG A 107 -0.37 4.24 -21.68
N VAL A 108 0.75 4.67 -21.08
CA VAL A 108 1.55 5.85 -21.52
C VAL A 108 2.22 5.67 -22.89
N GLY A 109 2.18 4.46 -23.48
CA GLY A 109 2.81 4.13 -24.77
C GLY A 109 2.07 4.69 -25.99
N LYS A 110 1.52 5.89 -25.85
CA LYS A 110 0.46 6.41 -26.66
C LYS A 110 0.85 7.86 -27.05
N ASP A 111 0.99 8.11 -28.34
CA ASP A 111 1.84 9.17 -28.93
C ASP A 111 1.15 10.53 -29.15
N TRP A 112 1.82 11.43 -29.88
CA TRP A 112 1.32 12.77 -30.22
C TRP A 112 0.07 12.76 -31.13
N ASP A 113 -0.21 11.62 -31.76
CA ASP A 113 -1.32 11.41 -32.69
C ASP A 113 -2.57 10.84 -31.99
N GLY A 114 -2.59 10.90 -30.65
CA GLY A 114 -3.81 10.78 -29.85
C GLY A 114 -4.25 9.34 -29.61
N GLU A 115 -3.50 8.37 -30.09
CA GLU A 115 -3.62 7.02 -29.58
C GLU A 115 -2.89 7.02 -28.23
N GLY A 116 -3.53 7.61 -27.19
CA GLY A 116 -3.72 7.26 -25.74
C GLY A 116 -3.14 8.09 -24.58
N GLU A 117 -2.93 7.43 -23.43
CA GLU A 117 -3.22 8.03 -22.12
C GLU A 117 -1.99 8.23 -21.24
N ILE A 118 -1.67 9.51 -20.97
CA ILE A 118 -0.72 9.90 -19.92
C ILE A 118 -1.48 10.02 -18.59
N GLY A 119 -1.14 9.19 -17.60
CA GLY A 119 -1.76 9.20 -16.26
C GLY A 119 -3.00 8.30 -16.12
N GLU A 120 -3.69 8.41 -14.98
CA GLU A 120 -4.96 7.70 -14.75
C GLU A 120 -6.12 8.39 -15.48
N THR A 121 -7.03 7.61 -16.08
CA THR A 121 -8.33 8.13 -16.54
C THR A 121 -9.13 8.59 -15.32
N ILE A 122 -9.37 9.89 -15.19
CA ILE A 122 -10.24 10.43 -14.14
C ILE A 122 -11.67 9.96 -14.46
N PRO A 123 -12.37 9.29 -13.52
CA PRO A 123 -13.75 8.80 -13.72
C PRO A 123 -14.78 9.90 -14.02
#